data_AF-T1D2X9-F1
#
_entry.id   AF-T1D2X9-F1
#
_cell.length_a   1.000
_cell.length_b   1.000
_cell.length_c   1.000
_cell.angle_alpha   90.00
_cell.angle_beta   90.00
_cell.angle_gamma   90.00
#
_symmetry.space_group_name_H-M   'P 1'
#
loop_
_entity.id
_entity.type
_entity.pdbx_description
1 polymer ?
#
loop_
_entity_poly.entity_id
_entity_poly.type
_entity_poly.pdbx_seq_one_letter_code
_entity_poly.pdbx_strand_id
1 'polypeptide(L)'
;MRIGIPSETKTLEGRVALVPAACADLVRHGHEVYMQAGAGLKSGFSDDAYTRVGVHIVPDAAALYEKGELIVKVKEPIAGDLALLKKRHLLFCYLHLAAEPELTRKLLEIGLTAVAFESVEDNGGLPLLHPMSV
;
A
#
# COMPACT_ATOMS: atom_id res chain seq x y z
N MET A 1 14.71 4.33 -1.76
CA MET A 1 13.86 3.53 -2.68
C MET A 1 12.57 4.27 -2.96
N ARG A 2 11.81 3.83 -3.97
CA ARG A 2 10.54 4.44 -4.37
C ARG A 2 9.36 3.68 -3.78
N ILE A 3 8.54 4.34 -2.98
CA ILE A 3 7.42 3.76 -2.25
C ILE A 3 6.12 4.31 -2.85
N GLY A 4 5.22 3.44 -3.27
CA GLY A 4 3.93 3.79 -3.86
C GLY A 4 2.77 3.48 -2.92
N ILE A 5 1.87 4.44 -2.72
CA ILE A 5 0.65 4.32 -1.93
C ILE A 5 -0.56 4.64 -2.83
N PRO A 6 -1.20 3.63 -3.44
CA PRO A 6 -2.38 3.84 -4.28
C PRO A 6 -3.61 4.19 -3.46
N SER A 7 -4.67 4.66 -4.11
CA SER A 7 -6.00 4.74 -3.49
C SER A 7 -6.54 3.34 -3.21
N GLU A 8 -7.22 3.17 -2.08
CA GLU A 8 -7.97 1.94 -1.82
C GLU A 8 -9.26 1.89 -2.64
N THR A 9 -9.44 0.80 -3.37
CA THR A 9 -10.50 0.61 -4.36
C THR A 9 -11.55 -0.41 -3.92
N LYS A 10 -11.30 -1.14 -2.82
CA LYS A 10 -12.29 -2.06 -2.25
C LYS A 10 -13.49 -1.29 -1.71
N THR A 11 -14.69 -1.83 -1.95
CA THR A 11 -15.94 -1.25 -1.49
C THR A 11 -15.89 -0.99 0.02
N LEU A 12 -16.31 0.22 0.44
CA LEU A 12 -16.31 0.68 1.83
C LEU A 12 -14.92 0.77 2.51
N GLU A 13 -13.83 0.71 1.75
CA GLU A 13 -12.51 1.06 2.28
C GLU A 13 -12.29 2.57 2.18
N GLY A 14 -12.10 3.20 3.34
CA GLY A 14 -11.88 4.63 3.50
C GLY A 14 -10.51 4.99 4.05
N ARG A 15 -9.72 3.99 4.48
CA ARG A 15 -8.37 4.16 5.01
C ARG A 15 -7.37 4.38 3.87
N VAL A 16 -6.23 4.95 4.23
CA VAL A 16 -5.02 5.06 3.41
C VAL A 16 -3.87 4.41 4.17
N ALA A 17 -2.95 3.75 3.45
CA ALA A 17 -1.94 2.91 4.09
C ALA A 17 -0.93 3.72 4.93
N LEU A 18 -0.67 4.98 4.57
CA LEU A 18 0.26 5.85 5.28
C LEU A 18 -0.33 7.26 5.45
N VAL A 19 -0.27 7.76 6.70
CA VAL A 19 -0.62 9.13 7.04
C VAL A 19 0.53 10.10 6.67
N PRO A 20 0.29 11.42 6.57
CA PRO A 20 1.33 12.38 6.21
C PRO A 20 2.57 12.32 7.11
N ALA A 21 2.41 12.13 8.43
CA ALA A 21 3.53 12.03 9.35
C ALA A 21 4.46 10.83 9.05
N ALA A 22 3.88 9.65 8.75
CA ALA A 22 4.66 8.47 8.37
C ALA A 22 5.38 8.66 7.03
N CYS A 23 4.73 9.37 6.09
CA CYS A 23 5.37 9.72 4.82
C CYS A 23 6.55 10.69 5.02
N ALA A 24 6.40 11.67 5.91
CA ALA A 24 7.46 12.62 6.26
C ALA A 24 8.70 11.92 6.78
N ASP A 25 8.53 10.90 7.64
CA ASP A 25 9.63 10.10 8.14
C ASP A 25 10.34 9.32 7.02
N LEU A 26 9.60 8.71 6.10
CA LEU A 26 10.20 8.03 4.95
C LEU A 26 10.99 8.99 4.06
N VAL A 27 10.42 10.16 3.75
CA VAL A 27 11.10 11.20 2.97
C VAL A 27 12.38 11.67 3.68
N ARG A 28 12.34 11.88 5.00
CA ARG A 28 13.50 12.28 5.81
C ARG A 28 14.63 11.25 5.77
N HIS A 29 14.32 9.96 5.62
CA HIS A 29 15.33 8.90 5.47
C HIS A 29 15.78 8.71 4.01
N GLY A 30 15.42 9.61 3.08
CA GLY A 30 15.88 9.61 1.69
C GLY A 30 15.09 8.69 0.77
N HIS A 31 13.88 8.28 1.15
CA HIS A 31 12.97 7.56 0.26
C HIS A 31 12.15 8.54 -0.59
N GLU A 32 11.83 8.14 -1.81
CA GLU A 32 10.86 8.86 -2.63
C GLU A 32 9.48 8.23 -2.40
N VAL A 33 8.52 9.04 -1.95
CA VAL A 33 7.16 8.56 -1.67
C VAL A 33 6.23 9.10 -2.74
N TYR A 34 5.50 8.19 -3.39
CA TYR A 34 4.51 8.48 -4.43
C TYR A 34 3.12 8.13 -3.93
N MET A 35 2.16 9.02 -4.12
CA MET A 35 0.78 8.79 -3.72
C MET A 35 -0.17 9.16 -4.86
N GLN A 36 -1.17 8.32 -5.10
CA GLN A 36 -2.21 8.61 -6.08
C GLN A 36 -3.04 9.81 -5.59
N ALA A 37 -3.32 10.75 -6.48
CA ALA A 37 -4.15 11.91 -6.18
C ALA A 37 -5.47 11.48 -5.53
N GLY A 38 -5.81 12.11 -4.40
CA GLY A 38 -7.02 11.86 -3.64
C GLY A 38 -7.00 10.61 -2.74
N ALA A 39 -5.91 9.82 -2.68
CA ALA A 39 -5.87 8.57 -1.93
C ALA A 39 -6.17 8.74 -0.43
N GLY A 40 -5.75 9.87 0.17
CA GLY A 40 -5.97 10.16 1.59
C GLY A 40 -7.30 10.83 1.93
N LEU A 41 -8.11 11.25 0.95
CA LEU A 41 -9.26 12.13 1.19
C LEU A 41 -10.31 11.50 2.11
N LYS A 42 -10.62 10.21 1.90
CA LYS A 42 -11.57 9.47 2.74
C LYS A 42 -11.08 9.30 4.18
N SER A 43 -9.77 9.38 4.40
CA SER A 43 -9.13 9.35 5.72
C SER A 43 -8.94 10.75 6.33
N GLY A 44 -9.42 11.82 5.67
CA GLY A 44 -9.30 13.19 6.15
C GLY A 44 -7.97 13.87 5.83
N PHE A 45 -7.15 13.31 4.94
CA PHE A 45 -5.87 13.89 4.53
C PHE A 45 -5.94 14.40 3.08
N SER A 46 -5.73 15.69 2.87
CA SER A 46 -5.67 16.27 1.52
C SER A 46 -4.32 15.98 0.85
N ASP A 47 -4.30 16.01 -0.48
CA ASP A 47 -3.08 15.90 -1.28
C ASP A 47 -2.04 16.95 -0.84
N ASP A 48 -2.48 18.17 -0.51
CA ASP A 48 -1.60 19.22 0.02
C ASP A 48 -0.92 18.85 1.36
N ALA A 49 -1.57 18.04 2.19
CA ALA A 49 -0.95 17.57 3.44
C ALA A 49 0.22 16.64 3.16
N TYR A 50 0.16 15.86 2.08
CA TYR A 50 1.22 14.98 1.63
C TYR A 50 2.33 15.73 0.87
N THR A 51 1.98 16.66 -0.03
CA THR A 51 3.00 17.44 -0.77
C THR A 51 3.85 18.29 0.16
N ARG A 52 3.27 18.89 1.21
CA ARG A 52 4.02 19.66 2.23
C ARG A 52 5.09 18.86 2.96
N VAL A 53 4.98 17.54 3.01
CA VAL A 53 5.97 16.65 3.63
C VAL A 53 6.85 15.93 2.59
N GLY A 54 6.83 16.38 1.34
CA GLY A 54 7.72 15.89 0.28
C GLY A 54 7.22 14.66 -0.49
N VAL A 55 5.93 14.31 -0.37
CA VAL A 55 5.33 13.23 -1.19
C VAL A 55 5.05 13.73 -2.59
N HIS A 56 5.36 12.91 -3.59
CA HIS A 56 5.00 13.12 -4.98
C HIS A 56 3.57 12.63 -5.25
N ILE A 57 2.64 13.57 -5.46
CA ILE A 57 1.29 13.23 -5.91
C ILE A 57 1.31 12.93 -7.41
N VAL A 58 0.76 11.77 -7.80
CA VAL A 58 0.68 11.31 -9.19
C VAL A 58 -0.78 11.17 -9.63
N PRO A 59 -1.11 11.35 -10.92
CA PRO A 59 -2.49 11.51 -11.37
C PRO A 59 -3.36 10.27 -11.19
N ASP A 60 -2.77 9.07 -11.28
CA ASP A 60 -3.50 7.81 -11.25
C ASP A 60 -2.65 6.64 -10.71
N ALA A 61 -3.30 5.49 -10.53
CA ALA A 61 -2.65 4.27 -10.09
C ALA A 61 -1.57 3.81 -11.08
N ALA A 62 -1.79 3.90 -12.40
CA ALA A 62 -0.82 3.41 -13.37
C ALA A 62 0.52 4.16 -13.25
N ALA A 63 0.49 5.49 -13.13
CA ALA A 63 1.67 6.32 -12.89
C ALA A 63 2.38 5.98 -11.57
N LEU A 64 1.61 5.64 -10.52
CA LEU A 64 2.13 5.24 -9.23
C LEU A 64 2.86 3.90 -9.29
N TYR A 65 2.20 2.86 -9.81
CA TYR A 65 2.75 1.52 -9.93
C TYR A 65 3.94 1.49 -10.90
N GLU A 66 3.98 2.35 -11.91
CA GLU A 66 5.14 2.43 -12.80
C GLU A 66 6.40 2.92 -12.07
N LYS A 67 6.26 3.83 -11.11
CA LYS A 67 7.38 4.41 -10.34
C LYS A 67 7.74 3.60 -9.09
N GLY A 68 6.74 3.02 -8.42
CA GLY A 68 6.89 2.35 -7.13
C GLY A 68 7.66 1.04 -7.19
N GLU A 69 8.55 0.84 -6.22
CA GLU A 69 9.26 -0.42 -5.98
C GLU A 69 8.58 -1.19 -4.86
N LEU A 70 8.29 -0.51 -3.74
CA LEU A 70 7.44 -1.01 -2.66
C LEU A 70 6.05 -0.41 -2.78
N ILE A 71 5.03 -1.24 -2.91
CA ILE A 71 3.62 -0.85 -2.90
C ILE A 71 3.05 -1.16 -1.52
N VAL A 72 2.60 -0.12 -0.82
CA VAL A 72 1.99 -0.23 0.51
C VAL A 72 0.51 0.05 0.39
N LYS A 73 -0.31 -0.92 0.80
CA LYS A 73 -1.78 -0.88 0.73
C LYS A 73 -2.39 -1.22 2.08
N VAL A 74 -3.67 -0.93 2.24
CA VAL A 74 -4.47 -1.40 3.38
C VAL A 74 -4.98 -2.81 3.08
N LYS A 75 -5.76 -2.96 2.00
CA LYS A 75 -6.40 -4.24 1.64
C LYS A 75 -5.61 -4.98 0.58
N GLU A 76 -5.99 -6.24 0.39
CA GLU A 76 -5.46 -7.11 -0.63
C GLU A 76 -5.74 -6.53 -2.04
N PRO A 77 -4.83 -6.74 -3.01
CA PRO A 77 -5.00 -6.19 -4.35
C PRO A 77 -6.18 -6.86 -5.06
N ILE A 78 -7.02 -6.06 -5.72
CA ILE A 78 -8.14 -6.53 -6.56
C ILE A 78 -7.80 -6.41 -8.04
N ALA A 79 -8.73 -6.73 -8.94
CA ALA A 79 -8.48 -6.81 -10.39
C ALA A 79 -7.71 -5.61 -10.99
N GLY A 80 -8.04 -4.38 -10.57
CA GLY A 80 -7.33 -3.18 -11.03
C GLY A 80 -5.88 -3.09 -10.55
N ASP A 81 -5.61 -3.43 -9.29
CA ASP A 81 -4.26 -3.48 -8.74
C ASP A 81 -3.45 -4.61 -9.41
N LEU A 82 -4.05 -5.79 -9.53
CA LEU A 82 -3.43 -6.98 -10.11
C LEU A 82 -2.98 -6.78 -11.56
N ALA A 83 -3.70 -5.95 -12.33
CA ALA A 83 -3.33 -5.59 -13.69
C ALA A 83 -2.09 -4.68 -13.78
N LEU A 84 -1.77 -3.95 -12.70
CA LEU A 84 -0.66 -3.00 -12.63
C LEU A 84 0.57 -3.56 -11.90
N LEU A 85 0.36 -4.55 -11.04
CA LEU A 85 1.42 -5.28 -10.35
C LEU A 85 2.32 -6.03 -11.35
N LYS A 86 3.58 -6.13 -10.99
CA LYS A 86 4.69 -6.65 -11.81
C LYS A 86 5.66 -7.37 -10.90
N LYS A 87 6.40 -8.35 -11.43
CA LYS A 87 7.41 -9.14 -10.71
C LYS A 87 8.39 -8.31 -9.86
N ARG A 88 8.76 -7.11 -10.31
CA ARG A 88 9.71 -6.23 -9.62
C ARG A 88 9.16 -5.56 -8.34
N HIS A 89 7.85 -5.62 -8.10
CA HIS A 89 7.25 -4.97 -6.94
C HIS A 89 7.46 -5.79 -5.67
N LEU A 90 7.63 -5.08 -4.56
CA LEU A 90 7.36 -5.58 -3.22
C LEU A 90 5.95 -5.13 -2.84
N LEU A 91 5.11 -6.03 -2.37
CA LEU A 91 3.75 -5.71 -1.91
C LEU A 91 3.67 -5.89 -0.39
N PHE A 92 3.18 -4.87 0.32
CA PHE A 92 3.02 -4.93 1.78
C PHE A 92 1.64 -4.38 2.18
N CYS A 93 0.73 -5.30 2.54
CA CYS A 93 -0.65 -4.99 2.95
C CYS A 93 -1.30 -6.19 3.66
N TYR A 94 -2.56 -6.07 4.09
CA TYR A 94 -3.35 -7.25 4.45
C TYR A 94 -3.63 -8.10 3.21
N LEU A 95 -3.41 -9.41 3.27
CA LEU A 95 -3.59 -10.29 2.10
C LEU A 95 -4.66 -11.35 2.29
N HIS A 96 -4.78 -11.89 3.51
CA HIS A 96 -5.68 -12.97 3.89
C HIS A 96 -5.63 -14.18 2.94
N LEU A 97 -4.42 -14.54 2.47
CA LEU A 97 -4.23 -15.49 1.37
C LEU A 97 -4.87 -16.86 1.59
N ALA A 98 -4.97 -17.32 2.85
CA ALA A 98 -5.64 -18.58 3.18
C ALA A 98 -7.13 -18.60 2.78
N ALA A 99 -7.79 -17.44 2.78
CA ALA A 99 -9.19 -17.30 2.36
C ALA A 99 -9.34 -16.96 0.86
N GLU A 100 -8.26 -16.60 0.18
CA GLU A 100 -8.26 -16.05 -1.18
C GLU A 100 -7.34 -16.86 -2.12
N PRO A 101 -7.71 -18.11 -2.48
CA PRO A 101 -6.86 -18.99 -3.28
C PRO A 101 -6.65 -18.47 -4.71
N GLU A 102 -7.61 -17.73 -5.28
CA GLU A 102 -7.46 -17.11 -6.59
C GLU A 102 -6.45 -15.97 -6.58
N LEU A 103 -6.53 -15.10 -5.57
CA LEU A 103 -5.53 -14.07 -5.34
C LEU A 103 -4.14 -14.68 -5.17
N THR A 104 -4.03 -15.73 -4.35
CA THR A 104 -2.77 -16.45 -4.13
C THR A 104 -2.17 -16.92 -5.46
N ARG A 105 -2.96 -17.57 -6.33
CA ARG A 105 -2.50 -17.99 -7.66
C ARG A 105 -2.07 -16.80 -8.51
N LYS A 106 -2.83 -15.70 -8.51
CA LYS A 106 -2.48 -14.50 -9.28
C LYS A 106 -1.18 -13.86 -8.84
N LEU A 107 -0.93 -13.75 -7.53
CA LEU A 107 0.33 -13.22 -7.01
C LEU A 107 1.52 -14.12 -7.38
N LEU A 108 1.33 -15.46 -7.34
CA LEU A 108 2.33 -16.43 -7.80
C LEU A 108 2.61 -16.31 -9.31
N GLU A 109 1.58 -16.14 -10.14
CA GLU A 109 1.71 -15.91 -11.58
C GLU A 109 2.48 -14.63 -11.89
N ILE A 110 2.21 -13.54 -11.18
CA ILE A 110 2.97 -12.28 -11.30
C ILE A 110 4.43 -12.47 -10.85
N GLY A 111 4.66 -13.34 -9.87
CA GLY A 111 5.99 -13.69 -9.36
C GLY A 111 6.65 -12.61 -8.50
N LEU A 112 5.85 -11.68 -7.96
CA LEU A 112 6.31 -10.63 -7.04
C LEU A 112 6.57 -11.17 -5.63
N THR A 113 7.19 -10.36 -4.77
CA THR A 113 7.31 -10.65 -3.34
C THR A 113 6.22 -9.91 -2.58
N ALA A 114 5.39 -10.63 -1.82
CA ALA A 114 4.34 -10.04 -0.98
C ALA A 114 4.54 -10.42 0.48
N VAL A 115 4.35 -9.45 1.38
CA VAL A 115 4.37 -9.64 2.82
C VAL A 115 2.99 -9.28 3.36
N ALA A 116 2.38 -10.16 4.14
CA ALA A 116 1.05 -9.95 4.70
C ALA A 116 1.14 -9.28 6.07
N PHE A 117 0.42 -8.17 6.29
CA PHE A 117 0.38 -7.48 7.58
C PHE A 117 -0.06 -8.43 8.71
N GLU A 118 -1.10 -9.21 8.48
CA GLU A 118 -1.69 -10.11 9.48
C GLU A 118 -0.81 -11.30 9.88
N SER A 119 0.30 -11.53 9.17
CA SER A 119 1.24 -12.60 9.47
C SER A 119 2.61 -12.10 9.92
N VAL A 120 2.81 -10.80 10.07
CA VAL A 120 4.02 -10.27 10.72
C VAL A 120 3.93 -10.57 12.20
N GLU A 121 4.87 -11.37 12.70
CA GLU A 121 4.95 -11.78 14.09
C GLU A 121 6.16 -11.16 14.77
N ASP A 122 5.98 -10.68 16.00
CA ASP A 122 7.07 -10.30 16.90
C ASP A 122 6.77 -10.84 18.31
N ASN A 123 7.72 -11.59 18.88
CA ASN A 123 7.60 -12.23 20.20
C ASN A 123 6.28 -13.00 20.41
N GLY A 124 5.78 -13.69 19.39
CA GLY A 124 4.53 -14.46 19.42
C GLY A 124 3.24 -13.62 19.30
N GLY A 125 3.36 -12.29 19.13
CA GLY A 125 2.25 -11.38 18.88
C GLY A 125 2.15 -10.96 17.42
N LEU A 126 0.97 -10.48 17.00
CA LEU A 126 0.71 -9.94 15.67
C LEU A 126 0.56 -8.41 15.74
N PRO A 127 1.68 -7.65 15.84
CA PRO A 127 1.64 -6.21 16.12
C PRO A 127 0.91 -5.39 15.06
N LEU A 128 0.93 -5.84 13.80
CA LEU A 128 0.23 -5.14 12.72
C LEU A 128 -1.25 -5.49 12.65
N LEU A 129 -1.70 -6.59 13.26
CA LEU A 129 -3.12 -6.97 13.35
C LEU A 129 -3.80 -6.38 14.60
N HIS A 130 -3.06 -6.29 15.70
CA HIS A 130 -3.58 -5.91 17.01
C HIS A 130 -4.40 -4.59 17.00
N PRO A 131 -3.96 -3.48 16.37
CA PRO A 131 -4.72 -2.23 16.35
C PRO A 131 -6.08 -2.33 15.65
N MET A 132 -6.30 -3.37 14.82
CA MET A 132 -7.54 -3.56 14.04
C MET A 132 -8.50 -4.56 14.69
N SER A 133 -8.10 -5.19 15.79
CA SER A 133 -8.85 -6.28 16.44
C SER A 133 -9.64 -5.84 17.68
N VAL A 134 -9.54 -4.55 18.03
CA VAL A 134 -10.16 -3.92 19.21
C VAL A 134 -11.11 -2.81 18.84
#